data_AF-A0A1Y2ELG0-F1
#
_entry.id   AF-A0A1Y2ELG0-F1
#
_cell.length_a   1.000
_cell.length_b   1.000
_cell.length_c   1.000
_cell.angle_alpha   90.00
_cell.angle_beta   90.00
_cell.angle_gamma   90.00
#
_symmetry.space_group_name_H-M   'P 1'
#
loop_
_entity.id
_entity.type
_entity.pdbx_description
1 polymer ?
#
loop_
_entity_poly.entity_id
_entity_poly.type
_entity_poly.pdbx_seq_one_letter_code
_entity_poly.pdbx_strand_id
1 'polypeptide(L)'
;MKFIFSILYIFINYTINTLAITLKGNESSSYHLTTNDKNLFNYDKIKNLIVFGDSLTAYLTNYEDMTYRKKNLGGGDPWSVYLSNMKKMKLWDFADNGAAIDKTM
;
A
#
# COMPACT_ATOMS: atom_id res chain seq x y z
N MET A 1 -6.01 -6.45 -41.80
CA MET A 1 -4.75 -5.74 -41.47
C MET A 1 -4.95 -4.58 -40.51
N LYS A 2 -5.70 -3.52 -40.85
CA LYS A 2 -5.86 -2.32 -39.98
C LYS A 2 -6.31 -2.63 -38.54
N PHE A 3 -7.25 -3.57 -38.38
CA PHE A 3 -7.75 -4.00 -37.06
C PHE A 3 -6.66 -4.66 -36.18
N ILE A 4 -5.78 -5.46 -36.77
CA ILE A 4 -4.67 -6.13 -36.04
C ILE A 4 -3.65 -5.08 -35.59
N PHE A 5 -3.34 -4.09 -36.43
CA PHE A 5 -2.46 -2.97 -36.06
C PHE A 5 -3.07 -2.11 -34.94
N SER A 6 -4.38 -1.91 -34.93
CA SER A 6 -5.07 -1.20 -33.85
C SER A 6 -4.99 -1.95 -32.51
N ILE A 7 -5.19 -3.27 -32.52
CA ILE A 7 -5.07 -4.10 -31.31
C ILE A 7 -3.62 -4.09 -30.80
N LEU A 8 -2.65 -4.24 -31.71
CA LEU A 8 -1.23 -4.20 -31.36
C LEU A 8 -0.84 -2.85 -30.76
N TYR A 9 -1.36 -1.75 -31.32
CA TYR A 9 -1.15 -0.40 -30.79
C TYR A 9 -1.70 -0.23 -29.37
N ILE A 10 -2.91 -0.73 -29.10
CA ILE A 10 -3.50 -0.68 -27.76
C ILE A 10 -2.65 -1.49 -26.76
N PHE A 11 -2.21 -2.68 -27.15
CA PHE A 11 -1.35 -3.51 -26.30
C PHE A 11 0.00 -2.85 -25.99
N ILE A 12 0.65 -2.24 -26.98
CA ILE A 12 1.91 -1.52 -26.80
C ILE A 12 1.73 -0.32 -25.85
N ASN A 13 0.66 0.45 -26.00
CA ASN A 13 0.41 1.58 -25.10
C ASN A 13 0.10 1.12 -23.68
N TYR A 14 -0.61 0.00 -23.52
CA TYR A 14 -0.89 -0.56 -22.20
C TYR A 14 0.40 -0.99 -21.49
N THR A 15 1.31 -1.69 -22.17
CA THR A 15 2.57 -2.14 -21.57
C THR A 15 3.53 -1.00 -21.25
N ILE A 16 3.60 0.04 -22.08
CA ILE A 16 4.43 1.22 -21.80
C ILE A 16 3.93 1.95 -20.55
N ASN A 17 2.61 2.12 -20.41
CA ASN A 17 2.03 2.80 -19.24
C ASN A 17 2.26 2.02 -17.94
N THR A 18 2.08 0.70 -17.93
CA THR A 18 2.32 -0.10 -16.73
C THR A 18 3.79 -0.07 -16.30
N LEU A 19 4.72 -0.08 -17.27
CA LEU A 19 6.16 0.04 -17.00
C LEU A 19 6.51 1.42 -16.42
N ALA A 20 5.96 2.49 -16.99
CA ALA A 20 6.20 3.86 -16.53
C ALA A 20 5.67 4.11 -15.11
N ILE A 21 4.50 3.54 -14.78
CA ILE A 21 3.92 3.61 -13.43
C ILE A 21 4.84 2.87 -12.44
N THR A 22 5.36 1.71 -12.81
CA THR A 22 6.25 0.91 -11.96
C THR A 22 7.57 1.64 -11.68
N LEU A 23 8.18 2.24 -12.72
CA LEU A 23 9.43 2.99 -12.58
C LEU A 23 9.26 4.24 -11.71
N LYS A 24 8.20 5.03 -11.93
CA LYS A 24 7.92 6.21 -11.11
C LYS A 24 7.59 5.87 -9.66
N GLY A 25 6.84 4.80 -9.42
CA GLY A 25 6.55 4.31 -8.07
C GLY A 25 7.83 3.95 -7.30
N ASN A 26 8.81 3.34 -7.99
CA ASN A 26 10.10 2.99 -7.42
C ASN A 26 10.95 4.23 -7.08
N GLU A 27 10.97 5.25 -7.96
CA GLU A 27 11.69 6.50 -7.71
C GLU A 27 11.10 7.31 -6.54
N SER A 28 9.78 7.24 -6.33
CA SER A 28 9.11 7.93 -5.22
C SER A 28 9.22 7.22 -3.87
N SER A 29 9.75 5.99 -3.83
CA SER A 29 9.98 5.26 -2.58
C SER A 29 11.29 5.71 -1.95
N SER A 30 11.28 6.86 -1.28
CA SER A 30 12.40 7.26 -0.43
C SER A 30 12.44 6.37 0.80
N TYR A 31 13.31 5.35 0.79
CA TYR A 31 13.68 4.60 1.99
C TYR A 31 14.43 5.53 2.95
N HIS A 32 13.72 6.19 3.85
CA HIS A 32 14.32 6.82 5.03
C HIS A 32 14.60 5.76 6.09
N LEU A 33 15.61 4.94 5.84
CA LEU A 33 16.23 4.14 6.90
C LEU A 33 17.03 5.11 7.76
N THR A 34 16.51 5.44 8.94
CA THR A 34 17.25 6.19 9.95
C THR A 34 18.54 5.43 10.27
N THR A 35 19.68 5.97 9.86
CA THR A 35 21.03 5.39 10.03
C THR A 35 21.55 5.39 11.47
N ASN A 36 20.66 5.58 12.46
CA ASN A 36 21.01 5.55 13.88
C ASN A 36 20.37 4.31 14.51
N ASP A 37 21.21 3.33 14.81
CA ASP A 37 20.94 2.01 15.42
C ASP A 37 20.31 2.05 16.84
N LYS A 38 19.86 3.20 17.29
CA LYS A 38 19.04 3.32 18.50
C LYS A 38 17.60 3.27 18.03
N ASN A 39 16.94 2.12 18.19
CA ASN A 39 15.50 1.95 17.99
C ASN A 39 14.75 3.23 18.40
N LEU A 40 14.42 4.08 17.41
CA LEU A 40 13.88 5.43 17.66
C LEU A 40 12.51 5.32 18.36
N PHE A 41 11.85 4.19 18.14
CA PHE A 41 10.56 3.85 18.70
C PHE A 41 10.69 2.61 19.59
N ASN A 42 10.30 2.76 20.85
CA ASN A 42 10.01 1.62 21.71
C ASN A 42 8.64 1.07 21.33
N TYR A 43 8.61 0.19 20.33
CA TYR A 43 7.38 -0.44 19.83
C TYR A 43 6.59 -1.16 20.92
N ASP A 44 7.26 -1.68 21.95
CA ASP A 44 6.59 -2.41 23.03
C ASP A 44 5.77 -1.46 23.94
N LYS A 45 6.01 -0.13 23.86
CA LYS A 45 5.20 0.91 24.52
C LYS A 45 4.06 1.43 23.65
N ILE A 46 4.01 1.09 22.36
CA ILE A 46 2.98 1.55 21.43
C ILE A 46 1.81 0.56 21.46
N LYS A 47 0.62 1.06 21.79
CA LYS A 47 -0.60 0.23 21.91
C LYS A 47 -1.46 0.21 20.66
N ASN A 48 -1.37 1.25 19.83
CA ASN A 48 -2.20 1.42 18.65
C ASN A 48 -1.32 1.68 17.44
N LEU A 49 -1.62 1.00 16.34
CA LEU A 49 -1.05 1.25 15.02
C LEU A 49 -2.19 1.80 14.15
N ILE A 50 -2.11 3.07 13.79
CA ILE A 50 -3.09 3.74 12.92
C ILE A 50 -2.45 3.90 11.55
N VAL A 51 -3.15 3.44 10.51
CA VAL A 51 -2.59 3.32 9.17
C VAL A 51 -3.51 4.00 8.16
N PHE A 52 -2.91 4.80 7.29
CA PHE A 52 -3.54 5.38 6.11
C PHE A 52 -2.69 5.03 4.91
N GLY A 53 -3.31 4.84 3.75
CA GLY A 53 -2.58 4.45 2.55
C GLY A 53 -3.50 3.97 1.44
N ASP A 54 -2.89 3.34 0.46
CA ASP A 54 -3.55 2.84 -0.73
C ASP A 54 -3.73 1.31 -0.69
N SER A 55 -3.98 0.74 -1.86
CA SER A 55 -4.15 -0.70 -2.08
C SER A 55 -2.99 -1.59 -1.62
N LEU A 56 -1.77 -1.06 -1.45
CA LEU A 56 -0.63 -1.84 -0.97
C LEU A 56 -0.70 -2.09 0.55
N THR A 57 -1.52 -1.31 1.26
CA THR A 57 -1.69 -1.41 2.71
C THR A 57 -3.10 -1.83 3.13
N ALA A 58 -4.12 -1.55 2.30
CA ALA A 58 -5.53 -1.82 2.59
C ALA A 58 -5.82 -3.29 2.93
N TYR A 59 -6.51 -3.50 4.07
CA TYR A 59 -6.94 -4.82 4.55
C TYR A 59 -8.48 -5.01 4.58
N LEU A 60 -9.18 -4.40 3.62
CA LEU A 60 -10.65 -4.49 3.46
C LEU A 60 -11.39 -4.28 4.79
N THR A 61 -11.14 -3.12 5.41
CA THR A 61 -11.75 -2.72 6.67
C THR A 61 -13.26 -2.54 6.53
N ASN A 62 -14.02 -3.15 7.44
CA ASN A 62 -15.40 -2.74 7.72
C ASN A 62 -15.36 -1.52 8.63
N TYR A 63 -15.73 -0.35 8.10
CA TYR A 63 -15.67 0.91 8.87
C TYR A 63 -16.75 1.04 9.94
N GLU A 64 -17.75 0.16 9.98
CA GLU A 64 -18.77 0.16 11.04
C GLU A 64 -18.24 -0.42 12.36
N ASP A 65 -17.45 -1.49 12.30
CA ASP A 65 -16.98 -2.25 13.46
C ASP A 65 -15.45 -2.42 13.53
N MET A 66 -14.73 -1.88 12.54
CA MET A 66 -13.28 -1.99 12.36
C MET A 66 -12.78 -3.45 12.27
N THR A 67 -13.62 -4.38 11.80
CA THR A 67 -13.21 -5.74 11.47
C THR A 67 -12.56 -5.80 10.08
N TYR A 68 -11.69 -6.78 9.86
CA TYR A 68 -10.94 -6.92 8.61
C TYR A 68 -11.31 -8.21 7.87
N ARG A 69 -11.58 -8.10 6.57
CA ARG A 69 -11.81 -9.27 5.72
C ARG A 69 -10.43 -9.76 5.24
N LYS A 70 -10.03 -10.97 5.64
CA LYS A 70 -8.70 -11.61 5.42
C LYS A 70 -8.25 -11.73 3.95
N LYS A 71 -8.09 -10.64 3.23
CA LYS A 71 -7.59 -10.61 1.86
C LYS A 71 -7.18 -9.20 1.46
N ASN A 72 -5.89 -8.96 1.28
CA ASN A 72 -5.42 -7.83 0.48
C ASN A 72 -5.38 -8.21 -1.02
N LEU A 73 -5.12 -7.23 -1.90
CA LEU A 73 -4.97 -7.48 -3.35
C LEU A 73 -3.81 -8.43 -3.68
N GLY A 74 -2.80 -8.52 -2.82
CA GLY A 74 -1.62 -9.40 -2.96
C GLY A 74 -1.84 -10.84 -2.50
N GLY A 75 -3.04 -11.21 -2.02
CA GLY A 75 -3.35 -12.57 -1.56
C GLY A 75 -2.78 -12.95 -0.20
N GLY A 76 -2.24 -11.98 0.56
CA GLY A 76 -1.69 -12.17 1.90
C GLY A 76 -2.17 -11.12 2.90
N ASP A 77 -1.51 -11.06 4.05
CA ASP A 77 -1.71 -9.98 5.00
C ASP A 77 -0.80 -8.79 4.65
N PRO A 78 -1.25 -7.53 4.80
CA PRO A 78 -0.40 -6.36 4.62
C PRO A 78 0.61 -6.24 5.76
N TRP A 79 1.65 -5.44 5.54
CA TRP A 79 2.72 -5.20 6.53
C TRP A 79 2.17 -4.70 7.87
N SER A 80 1.10 -3.92 7.84
CA SER A 80 0.43 -3.34 9.01
C SER A 80 -0.09 -4.43 9.96
N VAL A 81 -0.67 -5.49 9.41
CA VAL A 81 -1.16 -6.66 10.17
C VAL A 81 0.00 -7.46 10.76
N TYR A 82 1.08 -7.66 10.00
CA TYR A 82 2.27 -8.34 10.53
C TYR A 82 2.90 -7.57 11.69
N LEU A 83 3.06 -6.25 11.54
CA LEU A 83 3.62 -5.41 12.59
C LEU A 83 2.73 -5.38 13.84
N SER A 84 1.41 -5.23 13.67
CA SER A 84 0.48 -5.21 14.79
C SER A 84 0.49 -6.54 15.54
N ASN A 85 0.56 -7.66 14.84
CA ASN A 85 0.64 -8.99 15.47
C ASN A 85 1.97 -9.20 16.19
N MET A 86 3.09 -8.86 15.56
CA MET A 86 4.43 -9.00 16.14
C MET A 86 4.60 -8.17 17.43
N LYS A 87 4.02 -6.97 17.46
CA LYS A 87 4.14 -6.02 18.56
C LYS A 87 2.90 -5.92 19.46
N LYS A 88 1.91 -6.82 19.26
CA LYS A 88 0.66 -6.87 20.02
C LYS A 88 -0.07 -5.52 20.09
N MET A 89 -0.07 -4.79 18.98
CA MET A 89 -0.74 -3.51 18.84
C MET A 89 -2.18 -3.71 18.37
N LYS A 90 -3.08 -2.81 18.78
CA LYS A 90 -4.39 -2.67 18.15
C LYS A 90 -4.22 -1.97 16.80
N LEU A 91 -4.60 -2.63 15.73
CA LEU A 91 -4.59 -2.05 14.39
C LEU A 91 -5.85 -1.19 14.18
N TRP A 92 -5.66 -0.07 13.48
CA TRP A 92 -6.71 0.79 12.94
C TRP A 92 -6.34 1.12 11.50
N ASP A 93 -6.78 0.29 10.57
CA ASP A 93 -6.49 0.42 9.14
C ASP A 93 -7.56 1.23 8.41
N PHE A 94 -7.18 2.44 7.97
CA PHE A 94 -7.97 3.34 7.13
C PHE A 94 -7.40 3.45 5.72
N ALA A 95 -6.51 2.53 5.32
CA ALA A 95 -6.05 2.47 3.94
C ALA A 95 -7.18 1.98 3.02
N ASP A 96 -7.30 2.63 1.86
CA ASP A 96 -8.35 2.32 0.88
C ASP A 96 -7.76 2.14 -0.52
N ASN A 97 -8.37 1.26 -1.30
CA ASN A 97 -7.91 0.96 -2.64
C ASN A 97 -8.06 2.19 -3.54
N GLY A 98 -6.96 2.62 -4.16
CA GLY A 98 -6.97 3.79 -5.04
C GLY A 98 -6.97 5.13 -4.30
N ALA A 99 -6.72 5.14 -2.99
CA ALA A 99 -6.49 6.38 -2.25
C ALA A 99 -5.37 7.20 -2.91
N ALA A 100 -5.65 8.47 -3.19
CA ALA A 100 -4.69 9.41 -3.78
C ALA A 100 -4.23 10.42 -2.74
N ILE A 101 -3.01 10.94 -2.91
CA ILE A 101 -2.54 12.09 -2.14
C ILE A 101 -3.21 13.33 -2.70
N ASP A 102 -4.14 13.91 -1.94
CA ASP A 102 -4.64 15.26 -2.22
C ASP A 102 -3.62 16.28 -1.71
N LYS A 103 -3.12 17.16 -2.61
CA LYS A 103 -2.18 18.22 -2.26
C LYS A 103 -2.87 19.50 -1.77
N THR A 104 -4.20 19.50 -1.72
CA THR A 104 -5.01 20.70 -1.42
C THR A 104 -5.67 20.70 -0.04
N MET A 105 -5.36 19.71 0.80
CA MET A 105 -5.68 19.74 2.23
C MET A 105 -4.65 20.56 3.03
#